data_AF-A0AAV6C4W1-F1
#
_entry.id   AF-A0AAV6C4W1-F1
#
_cell.length_a   1.000
_cell.length_b   1.000
_cell.length_c   1.000
_cell.angle_alpha   90.00
_cell.angle_beta   90.00
_cell.angle_gamma   90.00
#
_symmetry.space_group_name_H-M   'P 1'
#
loop_
_entity.id
_entity.type
_entity.pdbx_description
1 polymer ?
#
loop_
_entity_poly.entity_id
_entity_poly.type
_entity_poly.pdbx_seq_one_letter_code
_entity_poly.pdbx_strand_id
1 'polypeptide(L)'
;NEHFPSDVVVSGVLGWLIGREVYRLHHDPELGGNAIGRLAGGEDEVRDHRDMGSPFVPLDHWAYPVFERLAALGYIHTEILGLKPWTRIECARLTQEAEESEESQSLSHLEAAALVTRLREEFTYELNLLGGGRNLTANLESVYTRAVSISGPTLTDSYHFGQTISYDFGRPFERGTNGQSGGSFSASAGPLVLYVRAEYQHAPSAPAPTEAMLEAIALHDGVPLAEVPAGHVPQTNRFELLDAYVGVNLHNFELVLGRQSLSWAPGPEGSMLLSNNIEPINMVRFVNPEPFRLPGVLARFGSVRIDQFFGRLGGHPYVLRPFFYGNKINFKVSWLEIGFGRTVMIGGNGSGQPLTAHDLLYSFFGKVDPRFNSVPGHNTSEVDWTFSLPKIRHYVLFYGDAMASDDVFPFENPARNPWHPGIYVVRIPGVPKLDFHLEGVSTEQSGLIPSVAAAIGSGNFGEFNYWNQNYPDGYTNEGNLIGNTVGREGRSIQSWFTYWISPRDIVRLGYSHNTVSADFVPGGGAWQNYSLQSETYLRNGLYIKADLQFENISRYPILFKGPERNFAAVLEIGFYPKEQSRTKN
;
A
#
# COMPACT_ATOMS: atom_id res chain seq x y z
N ASN A 1 -11.52 18.00 -13.68
CA ASN A 1 -11.00 18.57 -12.41
C ASN A 1 -12.12 19.14 -11.59
N GLU A 2 -12.77 18.30 -10.79
CA GLU A 2 -13.61 18.76 -9.68
C GLU A 2 -12.78 18.56 -8.41
N HIS A 3 -12.47 19.65 -7.70
CA HIS A 3 -11.71 19.59 -6.45
C HIS A 3 -12.52 18.89 -5.36
N PHE A 4 -11.92 17.95 -4.64
CA PHE A 4 -12.55 17.38 -3.46
C PHE A 4 -12.48 18.38 -2.29
N PRO A 5 -13.43 18.37 -1.34
CA PRO A 5 -13.36 19.22 -0.15
C PRO A 5 -12.06 19.06 0.64
N SER A 6 -11.43 17.87 0.61
CA SER A 6 -10.10 17.61 1.16
C SER A 6 -9.02 18.49 0.55
N ASP A 7 -9.04 18.71 -0.77
CA ASP A 7 -8.06 19.56 -1.46
C ASP A 7 -8.09 21.00 -0.91
N VAL A 8 -9.29 21.51 -0.63
CA VAL A 8 -9.51 22.84 -0.06
C VAL A 8 -9.02 22.91 1.39
N VAL A 9 -9.29 21.88 2.20
CA VAL A 9 -8.83 21.80 3.59
C VAL A 9 -7.31 21.73 3.66
N VAL A 10 -6.68 20.83 2.90
CA VAL A 10 -5.22 20.68 2.86
C VAL A 10 -4.56 21.96 2.36
N SER A 11 -5.06 22.55 1.27
CA SER A 11 -4.53 23.81 0.73
C SER A 11 -4.68 24.97 1.72
N GLY A 12 -5.80 25.03 2.45
CA GLY A 12 -6.05 26.04 3.47
C GLY A 12 -5.10 25.92 4.68
N VAL A 13 -4.86 24.70 5.17
CA VAL A 13 -3.93 24.45 6.28
C VAL A 13 -2.49 24.74 5.84
N LEU A 14 -2.08 24.32 4.63
CA LEU A 14 -0.77 24.66 4.05
C LEU A 14 -0.58 26.18 3.96
N GLY A 15 -1.55 26.90 3.41
CA GLY A 15 -1.50 28.36 3.30
C GLY A 15 -1.38 29.05 4.66
N TRP A 16 -2.10 28.55 5.67
CA TRP A 16 -2.00 29.04 7.05
C TRP A 16 -0.63 28.77 7.68
N LEU A 17 -0.08 27.55 7.52
CA LEU A 17 1.23 27.17 8.05
C LEU A 17 2.37 27.98 7.39
N ILE A 18 2.35 28.12 6.06
CA ILE A 18 3.31 28.95 5.31
C ILE A 18 3.22 30.40 5.79
N GLY A 19 2.01 30.96 5.87
CA GLY A 19 1.80 32.33 6.36
C GLY A 19 2.34 32.54 7.78
N ARG A 20 2.18 31.55 8.66
CA ARG A 20 2.68 31.59 10.03
C ARG A 20 4.21 31.50 10.11
N GLU A 21 4.84 30.65 9.32
CA GLU A 21 6.31 30.55 9.32
C GLU A 21 6.94 31.80 8.72
N VAL A 22 6.38 32.34 7.64
CA VAL A 22 6.80 33.63 7.06
C VAL A 22 6.66 34.74 8.10
N TYR A 23 5.53 34.82 8.81
CA TYR A 23 5.33 35.75 9.92
C TYR A 23 6.38 35.54 11.01
N ARG A 24 6.62 34.32 11.47
CA ARG A 24 7.59 34.05 12.54
C ARG A 24 9.02 34.46 12.18
N LEU A 25 9.43 34.23 10.93
CA LEU A 25 10.78 34.53 10.46
C LEU A 25 11.01 36.01 10.17
N HIS A 26 9.96 36.77 9.84
CA HIS A 26 10.08 38.15 9.37
C HIS A 26 9.31 39.17 10.21
N HIS A 27 8.66 38.74 11.30
CA HIS A 27 7.97 39.64 12.21
C HIS A 27 8.98 40.45 13.02
N ASP A 28 8.94 41.76 12.82
CA ASP A 28 9.67 42.74 13.62
C ASP A 28 8.84 43.12 14.87
N PRO A 29 9.27 42.70 16.07
CA PRO A 29 8.53 42.96 17.31
C PRO A 29 8.53 44.45 17.73
N GLU A 30 9.35 45.31 17.13
CA GLU A 30 9.40 46.74 17.45
C GLU A 30 8.28 47.55 16.75
N LEU A 31 7.65 47.00 15.71
CA LEU A 31 6.61 47.69 14.92
C LEU A 31 5.20 47.65 15.53
N GLY A 32 5.02 47.03 16.70
CA GLY A 32 3.76 47.01 17.42
C GLY A 32 2.69 46.11 16.81
N GLY A 33 2.39 45.03 17.52
CA GLY A 33 1.33 44.07 17.23
C GLY A 33 1.42 42.96 18.27
N ASN A 34 0.31 42.60 18.92
CA ASN A 34 0.35 41.47 19.85
C ASN A 34 0.79 40.24 19.07
N ALA A 35 1.81 39.53 19.56
CA ALA A 35 2.07 38.18 19.12
C ALA A 35 0.75 37.41 19.23
N ILE A 36 0.18 36.98 18.10
CA ILE A 36 -1.01 36.14 18.08
C ILE A 36 -0.72 34.99 19.05
N GLY A 37 -1.54 34.89 20.09
CA GLY A 37 -1.28 34.02 21.25
C GLY A 37 -0.94 32.61 20.82
N ARG A 38 -0.06 31.95 21.60
CA ARG A 38 0.22 30.52 21.43
C ARG A 38 -1.11 29.76 21.40
N LEU A 39 -1.41 29.08 20.29
CA LEU A 39 -2.45 28.03 20.22
C LEU A 39 -2.07 26.79 21.03
N ALA A 40 -0.85 26.75 21.58
CA ALA A 40 -0.50 25.84 22.64
C ALA A 40 -1.14 26.35 23.95
N GLY A 41 -2.05 25.55 24.51
CA GLY A 41 -2.38 25.64 25.93
C GLY A 41 -1.13 25.74 26.79
N GLY A 42 -1.32 26.28 28.00
CA GLY A 42 -0.32 26.82 28.93
C GLY A 42 0.89 25.94 29.29
N GLU A 43 1.66 26.47 30.21
CA GLU A 43 2.97 25.99 30.69
C GLU A 43 3.04 24.47 30.92
N ASP A 44 4.17 23.89 30.52
CA ASP A 44 4.80 22.67 31.08
C ASP A 44 3.95 21.42 31.38
N GLU A 45 2.89 21.14 30.62
CA GLU A 45 2.26 19.80 30.65
C GLU A 45 2.99 18.83 29.72
N VAL A 46 3.63 17.80 30.32
CA VAL A 46 4.04 16.58 29.62
C VAL A 46 2.78 16.00 28.97
N ARG A 47 2.77 15.90 27.64
CA ARG A 47 1.67 15.25 26.91
C ARG A 47 2.03 13.79 26.69
N ASP A 48 1.06 12.90 26.93
CA ASP A 48 1.17 11.51 26.51
C ASP A 48 1.39 11.49 24.98
N HIS A 49 2.36 10.71 24.50
CA HIS A 49 2.63 10.59 23.07
C HIS A 49 1.41 10.04 22.32
N ARG A 50 0.54 9.31 23.02
CA ARG A 50 -0.75 8.89 22.50
C ARG A 50 -1.68 10.05 22.20
N ASP A 51 -1.48 11.25 22.70
CA ASP A 51 -2.31 12.43 22.36
C ASP A 51 -1.66 13.31 21.28
N MET A 52 -0.61 12.83 20.61
CA MET A 52 0.16 13.56 19.62
C MET A 52 -0.13 13.06 18.19
N GLY A 53 -0.37 13.98 17.26
CA GLY A 53 -0.45 13.68 15.83
C GLY A 53 0.93 13.32 15.27
N SER A 54 0.99 12.26 14.48
CA SER A 54 2.21 11.76 13.84
C SER A 54 1.91 11.37 12.39
N PRO A 55 2.71 11.80 11.40
CA PRO A 55 2.46 11.40 10.03
C PRO A 55 2.72 9.90 9.86
N PHE A 56 2.06 9.30 8.88
CA PHE A 56 2.33 7.95 8.39
C PHE A 56 3.64 7.90 7.61
N VAL A 57 4.39 6.82 7.78
CA VAL A 57 5.58 6.47 6.99
C VAL A 57 5.13 5.94 5.63
N PRO A 58 5.51 6.57 4.50
CA PRO A 58 5.11 6.14 3.15
C PRO A 58 5.49 4.71 2.85
N LEU A 59 4.65 3.98 2.12
CA LEU A 59 4.80 2.52 1.88
C LEU A 59 6.12 2.13 1.18
N ASP A 60 6.76 3.06 0.46
CA ASP A 60 8.04 2.90 -0.24
C ASP A 60 9.26 3.35 0.61
N HIS A 61 9.08 3.53 1.91
CA HIS A 61 10.14 3.93 2.84
C HIS A 61 11.02 2.74 3.24
N TRP A 62 12.35 2.96 3.27
CA TRP A 62 13.38 1.93 3.54
C TRP A 62 13.25 1.25 4.91
N ALA A 63 12.53 1.87 5.86
CA ALA A 63 12.38 1.33 7.21
C ALA A 63 11.53 0.07 7.27
N TYR A 64 10.57 -0.14 6.36
CA TYR A 64 9.70 -1.32 6.39
C TYR A 64 10.49 -2.63 6.26
N PRO A 65 11.36 -2.84 5.25
CA PRO A 65 12.22 -4.02 5.19
C PRO A 65 13.11 -4.22 6.42
N VAL A 66 13.54 -3.12 7.08
CA VAL A 66 14.38 -3.18 8.28
C VAL A 66 13.58 -3.65 9.49
N PHE A 67 12.36 -3.15 9.69
CA PHE A 67 11.46 -3.61 10.74
C PHE A 67 11.07 -5.08 10.53
N GLU A 68 10.72 -5.47 9.31
CA GLU A 68 10.41 -6.86 8.95
C GLU A 68 11.59 -7.80 9.26
N ARG A 69 12.82 -7.38 8.90
CA ARG A 69 14.04 -8.11 9.22
C ARG A 69 14.26 -8.23 10.73
N LEU A 70 14.11 -7.15 11.49
CA LEU A 70 14.29 -7.16 12.96
C LEU A 70 13.22 -8.02 13.66
N ALA A 71 11.97 -7.95 13.21
CA ALA A 71 10.88 -8.81 13.67
C ALA A 71 11.19 -10.29 13.42
N ALA A 72 11.60 -10.64 12.20
CA ALA A 72 11.94 -12.01 11.84
C ALA A 72 13.25 -12.51 12.48
N LEU A 73 14.17 -11.61 12.86
CA LEU A 73 15.31 -11.92 13.71
C LEU A 73 14.92 -12.08 15.19
N GLY A 74 13.72 -11.65 15.59
CA GLY A 74 13.21 -11.74 16.95
C GLY A 74 13.68 -10.62 17.88
N TYR A 75 13.91 -9.42 17.34
CA TYR A 75 14.14 -8.20 18.14
C TYR A 75 12.86 -7.38 18.31
N ILE A 76 11.83 -7.63 17.50
CA ILE A 76 10.54 -6.96 17.58
C ILE A 76 9.46 -8.05 17.64
N HIS A 77 8.48 -7.85 18.53
CA HIS A 77 7.42 -8.82 18.81
C HIS A 77 6.02 -8.21 18.80
N THR A 78 5.90 -6.88 18.83
CA THR A 78 4.61 -6.19 18.91
C THR A 78 4.15 -5.56 17.60
N GLU A 79 4.93 -5.67 16.53
CA GLU A 79 4.63 -5.14 15.20
C GLU A 79 3.42 -5.84 14.57
N ILE A 80 2.54 -5.09 13.90
CA ILE A 80 1.42 -5.64 13.12
C ILE A 80 1.73 -5.43 11.63
N LEU A 81 2.20 -6.50 10.98
CA LEU A 81 2.66 -6.47 9.58
C LEU A 81 1.52 -6.37 8.57
N GLY A 82 0.34 -6.89 8.88
CA GLY A 82 -0.82 -6.91 7.99
C GLY A 82 -1.53 -5.56 7.80
N LEU A 83 -1.07 -4.49 8.48
CA LEU A 83 -1.65 -3.15 8.39
C LEU A 83 -0.57 -2.09 8.17
N LYS A 84 -0.45 -1.60 6.93
CA LYS A 84 0.42 -0.49 6.56
C LYS A 84 -0.42 0.64 5.93
N PRO A 85 -0.06 1.92 6.12
CA PRO A 85 1.18 2.40 6.73
C PRO A 85 1.15 2.50 8.27
N TRP A 86 2.34 2.61 8.88
CA TRP A 86 2.55 2.88 10.31
C TRP A 86 2.82 4.37 10.53
N THR A 87 2.46 4.90 11.69
CA THR A 87 2.86 6.27 12.06
C THR A 87 4.35 6.32 12.41
N ARG A 88 5.00 7.46 12.24
CA ARG A 88 6.40 7.66 12.66
C ARG A 88 6.59 7.37 14.16
N ILE A 89 5.62 7.71 15.02
CA ILE A 89 5.66 7.37 16.46
C ILE A 89 5.59 5.85 16.69
N GLU A 90 4.76 5.11 15.95
CA GLU A 90 4.74 3.65 16.05
C GLU A 90 6.07 3.04 15.61
N CYS A 91 6.68 3.56 14.54
CA CYS A 91 8.02 3.15 14.12
C CYS A 91 9.08 3.43 15.21
N ALA A 92 8.99 4.55 15.93
CA ALA A 92 9.87 4.84 17.05
C ALA A 92 9.66 3.86 18.22
N ARG A 93 8.40 3.50 18.52
CA ARG A 93 8.07 2.52 19.56
C ARG A 93 8.64 1.14 19.24
N LEU A 94 8.52 0.70 17.98
CA LEU A 94 9.13 -0.54 17.50
C LEU A 94 10.67 -0.49 17.51
N THR A 95 11.25 0.69 17.25
CA THR A 95 12.70 0.91 17.36
C THR A 95 13.16 0.75 18.81
N GLN A 96 12.44 1.35 19.77
CA GLN A 96 12.73 1.20 21.20
C GLN A 96 12.61 -0.27 21.66
N GLU A 97 11.59 -1.01 21.21
CA GLU A 97 11.47 -2.45 21.51
C GLU A 97 12.67 -3.24 21.00
N ALA A 98 13.15 -2.91 19.79
CA ALA A 98 14.33 -3.55 19.22
C ALA A 98 15.60 -3.26 20.02
N GLU A 99 15.76 -2.02 20.51
CA GLU A 99 16.87 -1.62 21.38
C GLU A 99 16.88 -2.39 22.70
N GLU A 100 15.73 -2.45 23.39
CA GLU A 100 15.59 -3.18 24.64
C GLU A 100 15.87 -4.68 24.47
N SER A 101 15.40 -5.25 23.35
CA SER A 101 15.67 -6.64 23.00
C SER A 101 17.15 -6.89 22.69
N GLU A 102 17.83 -5.96 22.02
CA GLU A 102 19.25 -6.05 21.70
C GLU A 102 20.13 -6.02 22.95
N GLU A 103 19.85 -5.11 23.88
CA GLU A 103 20.55 -5.01 25.16
C GLU A 103 20.39 -6.27 26.02
N SER A 104 19.23 -6.94 25.93
CA SER A 104 18.92 -8.15 26.70
C SER A 104 19.57 -9.44 26.14
N GLN A 105 19.90 -9.47 24.85
CA GLN A 105 20.42 -10.67 24.19
C GLN A 105 21.95 -10.74 24.35
N SER A 106 22.44 -11.79 25.03
CA SER A 106 23.88 -12.01 25.33
C SER A 106 24.79 -12.15 24.10
N LEU A 107 24.20 -12.29 22.91
CA LEU A 107 24.87 -12.35 21.61
C LEU A 107 24.36 -11.19 20.76
N SER A 108 24.78 -9.96 21.08
CA SER A 108 24.61 -8.80 20.19
C SER A 108 25.14 -9.19 18.80
N HIS A 109 24.23 -9.39 17.86
CA HIS A 109 24.60 -9.57 16.46
C HIS A 109 24.92 -8.18 15.92
N LEU A 110 26.20 -7.94 15.57
CA LEU A 110 26.68 -6.68 14.98
C LEU A 110 25.77 -6.10 13.88
N GLU A 111 25.09 -6.98 13.13
CA GLU A 111 24.12 -6.60 12.12
C GLU A 111 22.83 -6.01 12.72
N ALA A 112 22.23 -6.65 13.73
CA ALA A 112 21.03 -6.14 14.38
C ALA A 112 21.29 -4.79 15.06
N ALA A 113 22.42 -4.67 15.77
CA ALA A 113 22.85 -3.41 16.38
C ALA A 113 22.99 -2.28 15.35
N ALA A 114 23.51 -2.58 14.14
CA ALA A 114 23.62 -1.59 13.06
C ALA A 114 22.25 -1.19 12.49
N LEU A 115 21.32 -2.13 12.32
CA LEU A 115 19.94 -1.86 11.90
C LEU A 115 19.23 -0.95 12.90
N VAL A 116 19.29 -1.31 14.18
CA VAL A 116 18.69 -0.57 15.29
C VAL A 116 19.26 0.84 15.39
N THR A 117 20.60 0.98 15.38
CA THR A 117 21.26 2.29 15.38
C THR A 117 20.75 3.18 14.25
N ARG A 118 20.52 2.61 13.07
CA ARG A 118 20.09 3.38 11.91
C ARG A 118 18.61 3.77 11.95
N LEU A 119 17.76 2.97 12.57
CA LEU A 119 16.38 3.33 12.89
C LEU A 119 16.34 4.43 13.96
N ARG A 120 17.18 4.33 15.00
CA ARG A 120 17.31 5.37 16.03
C ARG A 120 17.64 6.72 15.41
N GLU A 121 18.58 6.76 14.47
CA GLU A 121 18.94 7.98 13.74
C GLU A 121 17.79 8.53 12.87
N GLU A 122 16.91 7.67 12.36
CA GLU A 122 15.76 8.07 11.54
C GLU A 122 14.62 8.65 12.36
N PHE A 123 14.32 7.99 13.49
CA PHE A 123 13.18 8.31 14.34
C PHE A 123 13.61 9.04 15.61
N THR A 124 14.75 9.74 15.59
CA THR A 124 15.29 10.45 16.77
C THR A 124 14.29 11.47 17.31
N TYR A 125 13.60 12.20 16.44
CA TYR A 125 12.56 13.15 16.86
C TYR A 125 11.43 12.45 17.60
N GLU A 126 10.90 11.36 17.03
CA GLU A 126 9.80 10.60 17.63
C GLU A 126 10.21 9.86 18.91
N LEU A 127 11.43 9.34 19.01
CA LEU A 127 11.98 8.77 20.24
C LEU A 127 12.01 9.79 21.38
N ASN A 128 12.30 11.06 21.08
CA ASN A 128 12.20 12.14 22.08
C ASN A 128 10.75 12.38 22.52
N LEU A 129 9.76 12.18 21.64
CA LEU A 129 8.34 12.29 21.99
C LEU A 129 7.90 11.17 22.94
N LEU A 130 8.34 9.93 22.69
CA LEU A 130 8.11 8.80 23.61
C LEU A 130 8.69 9.07 25.01
N GLY A 131 9.79 9.82 25.09
CA GLY A 131 10.40 10.28 26.35
C GLY A 131 9.70 11.47 27.03
N GLY A 132 8.52 11.90 26.57
CA GLY A 132 7.77 13.04 27.13
C GLY A 132 8.06 14.39 26.47
N GLY A 133 8.72 14.38 25.30
CA GLY A 133 8.92 15.57 24.47
C GLY A 133 7.61 16.17 23.95
N ARG A 134 7.67 17.36 23.35
CA ARG A 134 6.50 18.04 22.78
C ARG A 134 6.54 18.00 21.27
N ASN A 135 5.43 17.65 20.62
CA ASN A 135 5.35 17.67 19.16
C ASN A 135 4.96 19.06 18.63
N LEU A 136 5.91 19.72 17.98
CA LEU A 136 5.70 20.91 17.17
C LEU A 136 6.75 20.91 16.06
N THR A 137 6.40 20.30 14.93
CA THR A 137 7.31 20.12 13.80
C THR A 137 6.69 20.57 12.48
N ALA A 138 7.57 20.93 11.54
CA ALA A 138 7.28 21.21 10.15
C ALA A 138 8.52 20.82 9.34
N ASN A 139 8.41 19.74 8.56
CA ASN A 139 9.53 19.07 7.93
C ASN A 139 9.31 18.95 6.43
N LEU A 140 10.34 19.35 5.66
CA LEU A 140 10.49 18.83 4.31
C LEU A 140 11.01 17.40 4.45
N GLU A 141 10.23 16.43 4.03
CA GLU A 141 10.51 15.01 4.21
C GLU A 141 11.42 14.50 3.09
N SER A 142 11.08 14.80 1.83
CA SER A 142 11.94 14.47 0.69
C SER A 142 11.69 15.37 -0.52
N VAL A 143 12.68 15.41 -1.42
CA VAL A 143 12.54 15.92 -2.79
C VAL A 143 13.25 14.95 -3.71
N TYR A 144 12.63 14.60 -4.84
CA TYR A 144 13.18 13.62 -5.76
C TYR A 144 12.76 13.86 -7.20
N THR A 145 13.55 13.26 -8.10
CA THR A 145 13.22 13.09 -9.51
C THR A 145 13.46 11.64 -9.89
N ARG A 146 12.53 11.09 -10.67
CA ARG A 146 12.52 9.69 -11.10
C ARG A 146 12.35 9.65 -12.61
N ALA A 147 13.25 8.94 -13.29
CA ALA A 147 13.15 8.67 -14.72
C ALA A 147 12.83 7.19 -14.92
N VAL A 148 11.85 6.89 -15.77
CA VAL A 148 11.45 5.52 -16.09
C VAL A 148 11.50 5.33 -17.60
N SER A 149 12.45 4.52 -18.06
CA SER A 149 12.64 4.23 -19.48
C SER A 149 12.18 2.81 -19.79
N ILE A 150 11.24 2.66 -20.72
CA ILE A 150 10.71 1.36 -21.13
C ILE A 150 10.92 1.21 -22.64
N SER A 151 11.66 0.18 -23.03
CA SER A 151 12.13 0.02 -24.41
C SER A 151 11.22 -0.84 -25.30
N GLY A 152 10.51 -1.79 -24.71
CA GLY A 152 9.65 -2.77 -25.40
C GLY A 152 8.16 -2.56 -25.15
N PRO A 153 7.32 -3.50 -25.61
CA PRO A 153 5.90 -3.52 -25.29
C PRO A 153 5.66 -3.63 -23.78
N THR A 154 4.57 -3.06 -23.30
CA THR A 154 4.16 -3.05 -21.90
C THR A 154 2.81 -3.72 -21.70
N LEU A 155 2.61 -4.30 -20.53
CA LEU A 155 1.30 -4.63 -20.00
C LEU A 155 0.86 -3.47 -19.10
N THR A 156 -0.24 -2.79 -19.43
CA THR A 156 -0.72 -1.58 -18.74
C THR A 156 -2.14 -1.72 -18.19
N ASP A 157 -2.71 -2.94 -18.27
CA ASP A 157 -4.08 -3.22 -17.86
C ASP A 157 -4.09 -4.36 -16.85
N SER A 158 -3.88 -3.99 -15.58
CA SER A 158 -3.82 -4.94 -14.46
C SER A 158 -5.12 -5.72 -14.22
N TYR A 159 -6.24 -5.25 -14.76
CA TYR A 159 -7.55 -5.90 -14.59
C TYR A 159 -7.76 -7.02 -15.60
N HIS A 160 -7.41 -6.78 -16.87
CA HIS A 160 -7.63 -7.71 -17.97
C HIS A 160 -6.40 -8.51 -18.36
N PHE A 161 -5.24 -7.86 -18.45
CA PHE A 161 -4.11 -8.40 -19.20
C PHE A 161 -2.80 -8.54 -18.39
N GLY A 162 -2.68 -7.84 -17.27
CA GLY A 162 -1.49 -7.78 -16.44
C GLY A 162 -0.80 -6.42 -16.48
N GLN A 163 0.27 -6.30 -15.70
CA GLN A 163 0.95 -5.03 -15.47
C GLN A 163 2.47 -5.19 -15.43
N THR A 164 3.20 -4.35 -16.17
CA THR A 164 4.67 -4.38 -16.23
C THR A 164 5.29 -3.69 -15.01
N ILE A 165 4.78 -2.53 -14.61
CA ILE A 165 5.21 -1.79 -13.40
C ILE A 165 4.05 -1.81 -12.41
N SER A 166 4.22 -2.60 -11.35
CA SER A 166 3.21 -2.81 -10.31
C SER A 166 3.59 -2.09 -9.01
N TYR A 167 2.61 -1.92 -8.12
CA TYR A 167 2.84 -1.41 -6.75
C TYR A 167 3.51 -0.03 -6.71
N ASP A 168 3.25 0.78 -7.73
CA ASP A 168 3.86 2.09 -7.96
C ASP A 168 2.84 3.23 -7.83
N PHE A 169 1.89 3.10 -6.90
CA PHE A 169 0.91 4.12 -6.53
C PHE A 169 0.03 4.59 -7.70
N GLY A 170 -0.29 3.68 -8.63
CA GLY A 170 -1.09 3.97 -9.82
C GLY A 170 -0.44 4.98 -10.78
N ARG A 171 0.88 5.18 -10.71
CA ARG A 171 1.58 6.09 -11.63
C ARG A 171 1.39 5.66 -13.08
N PRO A 172 1.03 6.58 -14.00
CA PRO A 172 0.90 6.25 -15.41
C PRO A 172 2.28 5.94 -15.99
N PHE A 173 2.34 4.93 -16.85
CA PHE A 173 3.53 4.62 -17.62
C PHE A 173 3.15 4.10 -18.99
N GLU A 174 3.97 4.43 -19.99
CA GLU A 174 3.87 3.88 -21.34
C GLU A 174 5.27 3.59 -21.88
N ARG A 175 5.33 2.86 -23.01
CA ARG A 175 6.59 2.65 -23.73
C ARG A 175 7.25 4.00 -24.06
N GLY A 176 8.54 4.12 -23.75
CA GLY A 176 9.34 5.32 -23.95
C GLY A 176 9.88 5.88 -22.64
N THR A 177 10.07 7.21 -22.59
CA THR A 177 10.59 7.91 -21.40
C THR A 177 9.43 8.51 -20.62
N ASN A 178 9.22 8.01 -19.42
CA ASN A 178 8.31 8.52 -18.42
C ASN A 178 9.13 9.23 -17.33
N GLY A 179 8.48 10.04 -16.50
CA GLY A 179 9.18 10.67 -15.40
C GLY A 179 8.28 11.25 -14.33
N GLN A 180 8.81 11.33 -13.12
CA GLN A 180 8.19 11.97 -11.99
C GLN A 180 9.16 12.95 -11.34
N SER A 181 8.63 14.03 -10.79
CA SER A 181 9.41 14.94 -9.95
C SER A 181 8.51 15.43 -8.84
N GLY A 182 8.92 15.19 -7.60
CA GLY A 182 8.05 15.36 -6.46
C GLY A 182 8.78 15.62 -5.17
N GLY A 183 7.99 15.73 -4.11
CA GLY A 183 8.49 15.87 -2.76
C GLY A 183 7.38 15.70 -1.75
N SER A 184 7.77 15.60 -0.49
CA SER A 184 6.85 15.48 0.63
C SER A 184 7.17 16.44 1.76
N PHE A 185 6.12 16.83 2.46
CA PHE A 185 6.14 17.74 3.61
C PHE A 185 5.22 17.20 4.69
N SER A 186 5.64 17.32 5.95
CA SER A 186 4.81 17.01 7.11
C SER A 186 4.82 18.14 8.12
N ALA A 187 3.78 18.23 8.93
CA ALA A 187 3.75 19.08 10.11
C ALA A 187 2.87 18.45 11.19
N SER A 188 3.28 18.57 12.44
CA SER A 188 2.49 18.12 13.59
C SER A 188 2.52 19.12 14.73
N ALA A 189 1.39 19.32 15.40
CA ALA A 189 1.27 20.19 16.56
C ALA A 189 0.19 19.68 17.52
N GLY A 190 0.58 19.19 18.69
CA GLY A 190 -0.36 18.54 19.61
C GLY A 190 -1.07 17.37 18.93
N PRO A 191 -2.40 17.25 19.00
CA PRO A 191 -3.11 16.14 18.35
C PRO A 191 -3.14 16.25 16.82
N LEU A 192 -2.79 17.39 16.23
CA LEU A 192 -2.96 17.63 14.80
C LEU A 192 -1.74 17.17 14.00
N VAL A 193 -1.98 16.60 12.82
CA VAL A 193 -0.98 16.27 11.81
C VAL A 193 -1.44 16.69 10.41
N LEU A 194 -0.50 17.09 9.57
CA LEU A 194 -0.65 17.30 8.14
C LEU A 194 0.49 16.57 7.43
N TYR A 195 0.17 15.95 6.30
CA TYR A 195 1.16 15.35 5.40
C TYR A 195 0.74 15.56 3.95
N VAL A 196 1.70 15.89 3.10
CA VAL A 196 1.49 16.06 1.66
C VAL A 196 2.68 15.47 0.92
N ARG A 197 2.42 14.60 -0.05
CA ARG A 197 3.34 14.10 -1.08
C ARG A 197 2.73 14.38 -2.45
N ALA A 198 3.43 15.15 -3.26
CA ALA A 198 2.95 15.58 -4.56
C ALA A 198 4.00 15.36 -5.65
N GLU A 199 3.54 15.12 -6.87
CA GLU A 199 4.40 14.88 -8.03
C GLU A 199 3.90 15.61 -9.27
N TYR A 200 4.82 16.11 -10.07
CA TYR A 200 4.60 16.22 -11.51
C TYR A 200 4.87 14.86 -12.15
N GLN A 201 3.94 14.36 -12.96
CA GLN A 201 4.01 13.05 -13.64
C GLN A 201 3.92 13.23 -15.16
N HIS A 202 4.80 12.54 -15.87
CA HIS A 202 4.82 12.47 -17.33
C HIS A 202 4.82 11.01 -17.79
N ALA A 203 3.92 10.69 -18.72
CA ALA A 203 3.93 9.44 -19.49
C ALA A 203 3.66 9.73 -20.97
N PRO A 204 4.35 9.08 -21.92
CA PRO A 204 4.06 9.18 -23.35
C PRO A 204 2.64 8.76 -23.71
N SER A 205 2.19 9.08 -24.92
CA SER A 205 0.98 8.49 -25.50
C SER A 205 1.25 7.07 -25.99
N ALA A 206 0.23 6.20 -25.99
CA ALA A 206 0.28 4.88 -26.59
C ALA A 206 -0.79 4.70 -27.68
N PRO A 207 -0.55 3.80 -28.66
CA PRO A 207 -1.54 3.51 -29.70
C PRO A 207 -2.85 2.96 -29.11
N ALA A 208 -3.93 3.06 -29.87
CA ALA A 208 -5.21 2.48 -29.48
C ALA A 208 -5.11 0.95 -29.35
N PRO A 209 -5.89 0.33 -28.44
CA PRO A 209 -6.04 -1.11 -28.38
C PRO A 209 -6.48 -1.70 -29.73
N THR A 210 -6.08 -2.95 -29.99
CA THR A 210 -6.55 -3.65 -31.18
C THR A 210 -8.03 -4.06 -31.03
N GLU A 211 -8.71 -4.30 -32.14
CA GLU A 211 -10.11 -4.75 -32.12
C GLU A 211 -10.30 -6.02 -31.27
N ALA A 212 -9.38 -6.99 -31.38
CA ALA A 212 -9.41 -8.20 -30.57
C ALA A 212 -9.30 -7.93 -29.06
N MET A 213 -8.51 -6.92 -28.65
CA MET A 213 -8.43 -6.51 -27.25
C MET A 213 -9.73 -5.88 -26.77
N LEU A 214 -10.32 -5.00 -27.58
CA LEU A 214 -11.58 -4.33 -27.25
C LEU A 214 -12.74 -5.34 -27.14
N GLU A 215 -12.80 -6.32 -28.04
CA GLU A 215 -13.77 -7.40 -27.99
C GLU A 215 -13.63 -8.25 -26.72
N ALA A 216 -12.40 -8.56 -26.30
CA ALA A 216 -12.16 -9.30 -25.06
C ALA A 216 -12.54 -8.48 -23.82
N ILE A 217 -12.18 -7.19 -23.77
CA ILE A 217 -12.61 -6.30 -22.67
C ILE A 217 -14.13 -6.23 -22.59
N ALA A 218 -14.80 -5.97 -23.72
CA ALA A 218 -16.27 -5.91 -23.78
C ALA A 218 -16.92 -7.20 -23.27
N LEU A 219 -16.38 -8.35 -23.66
CA LEU A 219 -16.84 -9.66 -23.22
C LEU A 219 -16.69 -9.84 -21.71
N HIS A 220 -15.52 -9.53 -21.15
CA HIS A 220 -15.20 -9.79 -19.74
C HIS A 220 -15.77 -8.77 -18.75
N ASP A 221 -16.04 -7.56 -19.22
CA ASP A 221 -16.80 -6.53 -18.49
C ASP A 221 -18.31 -6.78 -18.62
N GLY A 222 -18.76 -7.54 -19.63
CA GLY A 222 -20.18 -7.77 -19.89
C GLY A 222 -20.91 -6.53 -20.42
N VAL A 223 -20.20 -5.69 -21.18
CA VAL A 223 -20.71 -4.43 -21.74
C VAL A 223 -20.70 -4.48 -23.29
N PRO A 224 -21.55 -3.68 -23.96
CA PRO A 224 -21.45 -3.51 -25.41
C PRO A 224 -20.08 -2.97 -25.83
N LEU A 225 -19.53 -3.46 -26.95
CA LEU A 225 -18.24 -3.00 -27.50
C LEU A 225 -18.17 -1.48 -27.68
N ALA A 226 -19.30 -0.83 -27.98
CA ALA A 226 -19.39 0.62 -28.15
C ALA A 226 -19.17 1.43 -26.85
N GLU A 227 -19.26 0.78 -25.69
CA GLU A 227 -19.03 1.39 -24.36
C GLU A 227 -17.57 1.25 -23.92
N VAL A 228 -16.79 0.34 -24.54
CA VAL A 228 -15.38 0.15 -24.22
C VAL A 228 -14.54 1.31 -24.77
N PRO A 229 -13.65 1.92 -23.97
CA PRO A 229 -12.74 2.95 -24.45
C PRO A 229 -11.79 2.45 -25.55
N ALA A 230 -12.04 2.85 -26.80
CA ALA A 230 -11.28 2.41 -27.99
C ALA A 230 -10.21 3.40 -28.49
N GLY A 231 -10.00 4.52 -27.78
CA GLY A 231 -9.10 5.58 -28.19
C GLY A 231 -7.61 5.23 -28.00
N HIS A 232 -6.73 6.03 -28.62
CA HIS A 232 -5.32 6.03 -28.23
C HIS A 232 -5.19 6.52 -26.79
N VAL A 233 -4.18 6.03 -26.07
CA VAL A 233 -3.89 6.54 -24.73
C VAL A 233 -3.25 7.91 -24.88
N PRO A 234 -3.84 8.98 -24.34
CA PRO A 234 -3.28 10.32 -24.45
C PRO A 234 -2.00 10.42 -23.61
N GLN A 235 -1.09 11.28 -24.06
CA GLN A 235 0.08 11.64 -23.27
C GLN A 235 -0.37 12.25 -21.93
N THR A 236 0.24 11.81 -20.84
CA THR A 236 -0.01 12.37 -19.51
C THR A 236 1.05 13.40 -19.15
N ASN A 237 0.61 14.58 -18.71
CA ASN A 237 1.42 15.60 -18.06
C ASN A 237 0.55 16.24 -16.98
N ARG A 238 0.72 15.83 -15.72
CA ARG A 238 -0.17 16.27 -14.63
C ARG A 238 0.60 16.55 -13.35
N PHE A 239 0.02 17.39 -12.51
CA PHE A 239 0.37 17.44 -11.09
C PHE A 239 -0.61 16.55 -10.34
N GLU A 240 -0.07 15.65 -9.52
CA GLU A 240 -0.82 14.63 -8.81
C GLU A 240 -0.48 14.67 -7.33
N LEU A 241 -1.51 14.64 -6.47
CA LEU A 241 -1.33 14.43 -5.04
C LEU A 241 -1.35 12.92 -4.80
N LEU A 242 -0.24 12.36 -4.32
CA LEU A 242 -0.22 10.97 -3.89
C LEU A 242 -0.91 10.86 -2.53
N ASP A 243 -0.16 11.02 -1.44
CA ASP A 243 -0.74 11.10 -0.11
C ASP A 243 -0.91 12.57 0.28
N ALA A 244 -2.12 12.98 0.64
CA ALA A 244 -2.40 14.35 1.07
C ALA A 244 -3.54 14.35 2.08
N TYR A 245 -3.20 14.50 3.36
CA TYR A 245 -4.15 14.34 4.45
C TYR A 245 -3.89 15.28 5.63
N VAL A 246 -4.96 15.47 6.41
CA VAL A 246 -4.92 16.03 7.76
C VAL A 246 -5.46 15.01 8.74
N GLY A 247 -4.87 14.93 9.91
CA GLY A 247 -5.25 13.99 10.96
C GLY A 247 -5.42 14.69 12.30
N VAL A 248 -6.29 14.12 13.13
CA VAL A 248 -6.39 14.43 14.55
C VAL A 248 -6.27 13.14 15.35
N ASN A 249 -5.25 13.09 16.19
CA ASN A 249 -5.02 12.00 17.11
C ASN A 249 -5.73 12.27 18.44
N LEU A 250 -6.55 11.31 18.88
CA LEU A 250 -7.40 11.38 20.06
C LEU A 250 -7.07 10.17 20.92
N HIS A 251 -6.06 10.34 21.79
CA HIS A 251 -5.39 9.20 22.41
C HIS A 251 -4.92 8.22 21.33
N ASN A 252 -4.96 6.91 21.57
CA ASN A 252 -4.50 5.91 20.60
C ASN A 252 -5.46 5.71 19.38
N PHE A 253 -6.24 6.71 18.99
CA PHE A 253 -7.11 6.65 17.82
C PHE A 253 -6.97 7.90 16.99
N GLU A 254 -6.75 7.72 15.69
CA GLU A 254 -6.53 8.80 14.76
C GLU A 254 -7.65 8.84 13.72
N LEU A 255 -8.25 10.02 13.56
CA LEU A 255 -9.18 10.34 12.48
C LEU A 255 -8.43 11.11 11.40
N VAL A 256 -8.38 10.57 10.19
CA VAL A 256 -7.60 11.09 9.07
C VAL A 256 -8.50 11.38 7.88
N LEU A 257 -8.39 12.56 7.30
CA LEU A 257 -9.15 13.00 6.13
C LEU A 257 -8.18 13.34 4.99
N GLY A 258 -8.33 12.68 3.85
CA GLY A 258 -7.58 13.01 2.64
C GLY A 258 -7.23 11.80 1.78
N ARG A 259 -6.33 12.00 0.82
CA ARG A 259 -5.78 10.93 -0.02
C ARG A 259 -4.74 10.12 0.73
N GLN A 260 -4.92 8.81 0.75
CA GLN A 260 -4.07 7.91 1.51
C GLN A 260 -3.84 6.60 0.75
N SER A 261 -2.58 6.16 0.74
CA SER A 261 -2.14 4.84 0.27
C SER A 261 -2.20 3.84 1.41
N LEU A 262 -2.72 2.64 1.14
CA LEU A 262 -2.81 1.55 2.11
C LEU A 262 -2.20 0.27 1.53
N SER A 263 -1.68 -0.59 2.39
CA SER A 263 -1.31 -1.96 2.04
C SER A 263 -1.72 -2.89 3.19
N TRP A 264 -2.63 -3.81 2.89
CA TRP A 264 -3.30 -4.68 3.86
C TRP A 264 -2.85 -6.12 3.68
N ALA A 265 -1.56 -6.41 3.78
CA ALA A 265 -1.02 -7.76 3.89
C ALA A 265 0.43 -7.69 4.43
N PRO A 266 0.95 -8.79 5.02
CA PRO A 266 2.33 -8.84 5.47
C PRO A 266 3.35 -9.00 4.34
N GLY A 267 2.92 -9.41 3.14
CA GLY A 267 3.81 -9.63 2.00
C GLY A 267 4.49 -8.35 1.49
N PRO A 268 5.77 -8.41 1.05
CA PRO A 268 6.50 -7.26 0.52
C PRO A 268 5.97 -6.74 -0.83
N GLU A 269 5.36 -7.59 -1.66
CA GLU A 269 5.04 -7.29 -3.07
C GLU A 269 3.55 -7.54 -3.38
N GLY A 270 2.68 -6.93 -2.57
CA GLY A 270 1.25 -6.86 -2.80
C GLY A 270 0.38 -7.38 -1.66
N SER A 271 -0.93 -7.20 -1.84
CA SER A 271 -2.01 -7.69 -0.98
C SER A 271 -3.17 -8.09 -1.90
N MET A 272 -3.89 -9.16 -1.57
CA MET A 272 -5.08 -9.57 -2.29
C MET A 272 -6.25 -8.61 -2.10
N LEU A 273 -6.37 -7.96 -0.94
CA LEU A 273 -7.53 -7.12 -0.63
C LEU A 273 -7.32 -5.65 -0.96
N LEU A 274 -6.18 -5.08 -0.59
CA LEU A 274 -5.88 -3.66 -0.78
C LEU A 274 -4.37 -3.42 -0.80
N SER A 275 -3.84 -3.02 -1.95
CA SER A 275 -2.42 -2.75 -2.18
C SER A 275 -2.17 -1.30 -2.61
N ASN A 276 -0.90 -0.95 -2.72
CA ASN A 276 -0.44 0.32 -3.29
C ASN A 276 -0.29 0.28 -4.81
N ASN A 277 -0.93 -0.68 -5.50
CA ASN A 277 -0.95 -0.70 -6.96
C ASN A 277 -1.82 0.41 -7.57
N ILE A 278 -2.75 0.93 -6.79
CA ILE A 278 -3.69 1.97 -7.20
C ILE A 278 -3.21 3.37 -6.85
N GLU A 279 -3.81 4.35 -7.51
CA GLU A 279 -3.75 5.73 -7.01
C GLU A 279 -4.33 5.82 -5.59
N PRO A 280 -3.78 6.68 -4.71
CA PRO A 280 -4.27 6.83 -3.34
C PRO A 280 -5.73 7.30 -3.30
N ILE A 281 -6.51 6.67 -2.43
CA ILE A 281 -7.96 6.87 -2.35
C ILE A 281 -8.27 8.09 -1.48
N ASN A 282 -9.20 8.94 -1.92
CA ASN A 282 -9.80 9.96 -1.07
C ASN A 282 -10.71 9.30 -0.03
N MET A 283 -10.33 9.39 1.26
CA MET A 283 -11.03 8.69 2.33
C MET A 283 -11.08 9.48 3.64
N VAL A 284 -12.07 9.14 4.46
CA VAL A 284 -12.06 9.32 5.92
C VAL A 284 -11.61 8.00 6.52
N ARG A 285 -10.56 8.02 7.34
CA ARG A 285 -9.96 6.83 7.96
C ARG A 285 -9.94 6.98 9.48
N PHE A 286 -10.24 5.88 10.17
CA PHE A 286 -10.17 5.73 11.61
C PHE A 286 -9.26 4.53 11.92
N VAL A 287 -8.14 4.81 12.58
CA VAL A 287 -7.07 3.83 12.80
C VAL A 287 -6.52 4.01 14.21
N ASN A 288 -5.99 2.94 14.83
CA ASN A 288 -5.15 3.10 16.01
C ASN A 288 -3.65 3.03 15.63
N PRO A 289 -2.86 4.08 15.91
CA PRO A 289 -1.42 4.08 15.65
C PRO A 289 -0.67 2.95 16.36
N GLU A 290 -0.89 2.78 17.66
CA GLU A 290 -0.21 1.76 18.47
C GLU A 290 -1.13 0.56 18.73
N PRO A 291 -0.62 -0.69 18.67
CA PRO A 291 -1.42 -1.85 19.06
C PRO A 291 -1.82 -1.81 20.55
N PHE A 292 -3.07 -2.17 20.87
CA PHE A 292 -3.57 -2.22 22.25
C PHE A 292 -4.01 -3.64 22.64
N ARG A 293 -4.19 -3.90 23.94
CA ARG A 293 -4.73 -5.18 24.43
C ARG A 293 -6.20 -5.04 24.80
N LEU A 294 -7.00 -6.03 24.43
CA LEU A 294 -8.40 -6.10 24.85
C LEU A 294 -8.50 -6.39 26.37
N PRO A 295 -9.54 -5.89 27.07
CA PRO A 295 -9.71 -6.10 28.50
C PRO A 295 -10.14 -7.53 28.87
N GLY A 296 -9.88 -7.94 30.11
CA GLY A 296 -10.38 -9.19 30.69
C GLY A 296 -9.83 -10.45 29.99
N VAL A 297 -10.72 -11.43 29.75
CA VAL A 297 -10.33 -12.73 29.12
C VAL A 297 -9.84 -12.54 27.68
N LEU A 298 -10.28 -11.47 27.00
CA LEU A 298 -9.90 -11.16 25.63
C LEU A 298 -8.43 -10.71 25.51
N ALA A 299 -7.75 -10.34 26.61
CA ALA A 299 -6.33 -10.03 26.60
C ALA A 299 -5.46 -11.18 26.08
N ARG A 300 -5.98 -12.42 26.07
CA ARG A 300 -5.32 -13.62 25.52
C ARG A 300 -5.13 -13.59 24.00
N PHE A 301 -5.87 -12.74 23.30
CA PHE A 301 -5.69 -12.51 21.86
C PHE A 301 -4.47 -11.63 21.55
N GLY A 302 -3.79 -11.13 22.58
CA GLY A 302 -2.56 -10.36 22.44
C GLY A 302 -2.81 -8.92 21.99
N SER A 303 -1.90 -8.40 21.17
CA SER A 303 -1.97 -7.04 20.63
C SER A 303 -2.99 -6.96 19.50
N VAL A 304 -3.75 -5.87 19.46
CA VAL A 304 -4.83 -5.64 18.50
C VAL A 304 -4.61 -4.32 17.78
N ARG A 305 -4.80 -4.34 16.46
CA ARG A 305 -4.85 -3.13 15.65
C ARG A 305 -6.00 -3.20 14.67
N ILE A 306 -6.61 -2.05 14.41
CA ILE A 306 -7.77 -1.86 13.56
C ILE A 306 -7.50 -0.75 12.56
N ASP A 307 -8.06 -0.89 11.37
CA ASP A 307 -8.02 0.11 10.32
C ASP A 307 -9.37 0.12 9.59
N GLN A 308 -10.05 1.26 9.61
CA GLN A 308 -11.36 1.44 9.01
C GLN A 308 -11.33 2.68 8.14
N PHE A 309 -11.96 2.61 6.97
CA PHE A 309 -12.09 3.79 6.12
C PHE A 309 -13.40 3.79 5.35
N PHE A 310 -13.82 4.98 4.96
CA PHE A 310 -14.88 5.22 3.99
C PHE A 310 -14.38 6.24 2.97
N GLY A 311 -14.35 5.85 1.69
CA GLY A 311 -13.77 6.64 0.62
C GLY A 311 -14.55 6.50 -0.68
N ARG A 312 -13.94 7.01 -1.75
CA ARG A 312 -14.55 7.06 -3.08
C ARG A 312 -13.52 6.70 -4.14
N LEU A 313 -13.89 5.80 -5.04
CA LEU A 313 -13.06 5.38 -6.16
C LEU A 313 -13.26 6.32 -7.35
N GLY A 314 -12.28 6.33 -8.25
CA GLY A 314 -12.28 7.08 -9.50
C GLY A 314 -11.90 6.21 -10.69
N GLY A 315 -11.87 6.80 -11.88
CA GLY A 315 -11.58 6.10 -13.14
C GLY A 315 -12.64 5.13 -13.68
N HIS A 316 -13.70 4.84 -12.94
CA HIS A 316 -14.75 3.91 -13.40
C HIS A 316 -15.54 4.47 -14.59
N PRO A 317 -15.57 3.82 -15.78
CA PRO A 317 -16.27 4.34 -16.95
C PRO A 317 -17.77 3.98 -16.96
N TYR A 318 -18.17 2.90 -16.29
CA TYR A 318 -19.54 2.37 -16.35
C TYR A 318 -20.40 2.80 -15.16
N VAL A 319 -19.88 2.64 -13.94
CA VAL A 319 -20.52 3.13 -12.71
C VAL A 319 -19.65 4.21 -12.10
N LEU A 320 -20.02 5.47 -12.32
CA LEU A 320 -19.15 6.58 -12.00
C LEU A 320 -19.05 6.78 -10.48
N ARG A 321 -17.80 6.80 -9.99
CA ARG A 321 -17.42 7.21 -8.64
C ARG A 321 -18.13 6.43 -7.51
N PRO A 322 -18.04 5.09 -7.49
CA PRO A 322 -18.61 4.27 -6.44
C PRO A 322 -17.96 4.58 -5.08
N PHE A 323 -18.71 4.37 -4.01
CA PHE A 323 -18.14 4.44 -2.67
C PHE A 323 -17.41 3.14 -2.36
N PHE A 324 -16.36 3.26 -1.56
CA PHE A 324 -15.53 2.13 -1.16
C PHE A 324 -15.17 2.27 0.30
N TYR A 325 -15.49 1.26 1.10
CA TYR A 325 -15.19 1.28 2.52
C TYR A 325 -14.53 -0.03 2.93
N GLY A 326 -13.67 0.05 3.94
CA GLY A 326 -12.90 -1.08 4.42
C GLY A 326 -12.91 -1.16 5.93
N ASN A 327 -12.84 -2.38 6.46
CA ASN A 327 -12.67 -2.67 7.87
C ASN A 327 -11.66 -3.81 8.00
N LYS A 328 -10.60 -3.59 8.77
CA LYS A 328 -9.61 -4.62 9.05
C LYS A 328 -9.24 -4.63 10.52
N ILE A 329 -9.05 -5.82 11.08
CA ILE A 329 -8.60 -6.05 12.45
C ILE A 329 -7.53 -7.15 12.46
N ASN A 330 -6.41 -6.87 13.12
CA ASN A 330 -5.30 -7.80 13.30
C ASN A 330 -5.10 -8.09 14.78
N PHE A 331 -4.83 -9.37 15.07
CA PHE A 331 -4.50 -9.88 16.39
C PHE A 331 -3.10 -10.47 16.34
N LYS A 332 -2.26 -10.21 17.36
CA LYS A 332 -0.92 -10.77 17.44
C LYS A 332 -0.59 -11.31 18.82
N VAL A 333 -0.18 -12.57 18.81
CA VAL A 333 0.49 -13.26 19.91
C VAL A 333 1.93 -13.59 19.50
N SER A 334 2.73 -14.15 20.41
CA SER A 334 4.18 -14.31 20.23
C SER A 334 4.66 -15.12 19.02
N TRP A 335 3.78 -15.91 18.40
CA TRP A 335 4.12 -16.81 17.29
C TRP A 335 3.17 -16.67 16.10
N LEU A 336 2.11 -15.86 16.22
CA LEU A 336 1.06 -15.72 15.22
C LEU A 336 0.54 -14.29 15.21
N GLU A 337 0.54 -13.67 14.05
CA GLU A 337 -0.36 -12.59 13.68
C GLU A 337 -1.44 -13.15 12.76
N ILE A 338 -2.69 -12.78 12.98
CA ILE A 338 -3.81 -13.08 12.10
C ILE A 338 -4.67 -11.83 11.92
N GLY A 339 -4.99 -11.52 10.67
CA GLY A 339 -5.85 -10.40 10.30
C GLY A 339 -7.12 -10.86 9.61
N PHE A 340 -8.17 -10.06 9.78
CA PHE A 340 -9.45 -10.22 9.09
C PHE A 340 -9.80 -8.89 8.44
N GLY A 341 -9.82 -8.87 7.11
CA GLY A 341 -10.13 -7.71 6.30
C GLY A 341 -11.46 -7.87 5.56
N ARG A 342 -12.14 -6.75 5.34
CA ARG A 342 -13.33 -6.68 4.49
C ARG A 342 -13.37 -5.34 3.79
N THR A 343 -13.59 -5.34 2.48
CA THR A 343 -13.87 -4.14 1.68
C THR A 343 -15.20 -4.29 0.95
N VAL A 344 -15.83 -3.16 0.68
CA VAL A 344 -17.10 -3.13 -0.04
C VAL A 344 -17.14 -1.99 -1.04
N MET A 345 -17.49 -2.30 -2.29
CA MET A 345 -17.84 -1.32 -3.32
C MET A 345 -19.38 -1.14 -3.36
N ILE A 346 -19.86 0.08 -3.17
CA ILE A 346 -21.30 0.37 -3.03
C ILE A 346 -21.73 1.70 -3.66
N GLY A 347 -22.92 1.73 -4.26
CA GLY A 347 -23.50 2.95 -4.85
C GLY A 347 -22.81 3.34 -6.17
N GLY A 348 -22.53 4.64 -6.34
CA GLY A 348 -22.04 5.19 -7.62
C GLY A 348 -23.16 5.63 -8.55
N ASN A 349 -22.85 6.53 -9.47
CA ASN A 349 -23.81 7.01 -10.47
C ASN A 349 -23.85 6.03 -11.64
N GLY A 350 -25.04 5.57 -12.04
CA GLY A 350 -25.21 4.52 -13.04
C GLY A 350 -25.41 3.11 -12.46
N SER A 351 -25.20 2.91 -11.15
CA SER A 351 -25.41 1.60 -10.49
C SER A 351 -26.88 1.17 -10.40
N GLY A 352 -27.82 2.07 -10.70
CA GLY A 352 -29.25 1.88 -10.46
C GLY A 352 -29.65 1.88 -8.98
N GLN A 353 -28.71 2.04 -8.04
CA GLN A 353 -28.95 2.00 -6.60
C GLN A 353 -28.25 3.18 -5.89
N PRO A 354 -28.97 4.28 -5.62
CA PRO A 354 -28.43 5.38 -4.82
C PRO A 354 -28.07 4.90 -3.41
N LEU A 355 -26.90 5.27 -2.91
CA LEU A 355 -26.48 4.93 -1.54
C LEU A 355 -27.36 5.67 -0.51
N THR A 356 -28.14 4.92 0.27
CA THR A 356 -28.86 5.43 1.44
C THR A 356 -28.24 4.94 2.74
N ALA A 357 -28.62 5.56 3.87
CA ALA A 357 -28.22 5.08 5.20
C ALA A 357 -28.70 3.64 5.47
N HIS A 358 -29.84 3.24 4.90
CA HIS A 358 -30.34 1.87 4.98
C HIS A 358 -29.40 0.89 4.27
N ASP A 359 -28.99 1.21 3.04
CA ASP A 359 -28.07 0.39 2.26
C ASP A 359 -26.72 0.24 2.96
N LEU A 360 -26.19 1.35 3.50
CA LEU A 360 -24.92 1.35 4.22
C LEU A 360 -24.99 0.48 5.48
N LEU A 361 -26.06 0.59 6.28
CA LEU A 361 -26.22 -0.21 7.50
C LEU A 361 -26.41 -1.70 7.18
N TYR A 362 -27.21 -2.03 6.15
CA TYR A 362 -27.40 -3.42 5.73
C TYR A 362 -26.09 -4.01 5.20
N SER A 363 -25.36 -3.25 4.39
CA SER A 363 -24.04 -3.66 3.90
C SER A 363 -23.04 -3.87 5.03
N PHE A 364 -22.94 -2.92 5.96
CA PHE A 364 -21.99 -2.98 7.08
C PHE A 364 -22.22 -4.21 7.96
N PHE A 365 -23.47 -4.54 8.27
CA PHE A 365 -23.82 -5.71 9.08
C PHE A 365 -24.01 -7.02 8.29
N GLY A 366 -23.79 -7.02 6.97
CA GLY A 366 -23.98 -8.21 6.12
C GLY A 366 -25.43 -8.69 6.09
N LYS A 367 -26.40 -7.78 6.20
CA LYS A 367 -27.83 -8.11 6.18
C LYS A 367 -28.37 -8.12 4.76
N VAL A 368 -29.16 -9.15 4.46
CA VAL A 368 -29.88 -9.25 3.18
C VAL A 368 -30.97 -8.19 3.14
N ASP A 369 -30.95 -7.37 2.10
CA ASP A 369 -32.00 -6.40 1.79
C ASP A 369 -33.12 -7.10 1.00
N PRO A 370 -34.37 -7.12 1.52
CA PRO A 370 -35.49 -7.74 0.82
C PRO A 370 -35.81 -7.14 -0.56
N ARG A 371 -35.39 -5.89 -0.83
CA ARG A 371 -35.64 -5.22 -2.13
C ARG A 371 -34.87 -5.88 -3.28
N PHE A 372 -33.68 -6.38 -2.98
CA PHE A 372 -32.75 -6.95 -3.96
C PHE A 372 -32.44 -8.43 -3.68
N ASN A 373 -32.91 -8.96 -2.54
CA ASN A 373 -32.59 -10.28 -2.03
C ASN A 373 -31.08 -10.56 -1.99
N SER A 374 -30.30 -9.53 -1.66
CA SER A 374 -28.84 -9.55 -1.58
C SER A 374 -28.36 -8.60 -0.49
N VAL A 375 -27.11 -8.77 -0.04
CA VAL A 375 -26.44 -7.75 0.78
C VAL A 375 -26.08 -6.57 -0.13
N PRO A 376 -26.40 -5.31 0.23
CA PRO A 376 -26.05 -4.17 -0.60
C PRO A 376 -24.53 -4.02 -0.80
N GLY A 377 -24.12 -3.73 -2.03
CA GLY A 377 -22.71 -3.59 -2.42
C GLY A 377 -22.02 -4.92 -2.76
N HIS A 378 -20.87 -4.83 -3.40
CA HIS A 378 -19.99 -5.97 -3.68
C HIS A 378 -19.01 -6.15 -2.54
N ASN A 379 -19.01 -7.33 -1.93
CA ASN A 379 -18.20 -7.64 -0.75
C ASN A 379 -16.96 -8.46 -1.12
N THR A 380 -15.82 -8.08 -0.55
CA THR A 380 -14.58 -8.84 -0.65
C THR A 380 -13.98 -8.98 0.75
N SER A 381 -13.65 -10.20 1.16
CA SER A 381 -13.13 -10.52 2.49
C SER A 381 -11.71 -11.08 2.38
N GLU A 382 -10.91 -10.96 3.44
CA GLU A 382 -9.52 -11.45 3.48
C GLU A 382 -9.17 -12.01 4.85
N VAL A 383 -8.29 -13.01 4.86
CA VAL A 383 -7.55 -13.45 6.04
C VAL A 383 -6.06 -13.40 5.72
N ASP A 384 -5.31 -12.63 6.50
CA ASP A 384 -3.84 -12.59 6.45
C ASP A 384 -3.21 -13.21 7.69
N TRP A 385 -1.97 -13.67 7.56
CA TRP A 385 -1.24 -14.26 8.66
C TRP A 385 0.26 -14.00 8.57
N THR A 386 0.90 -13.94 9.73
CA THR A 386 2.31 -14.26 9.88
C THR A 386 2.47 -15.28 10.99
N PHE A 387 3.25 -16.33 10.78
CA PHE A 387 3.53 -17.29 11.85
C PHE A 387 4.98 -17.73 11.86
N SER A 388 5.50 -17.90 13.07
CA SER A 388 6.87 -18.35 13.30
C SER A 388 6.89 -19.63 14.12
N LEU A 389 7.79 -20.56 13.76
CA LEU A 389 7.95 -21.82 14.48
C LEU A 389 9.00 -21.65 15.58
N PRO A 390 8.72 -22.00 16.85
CA PRO A 390 9.60 -21.65 18.00
C PRO A 390 11.09 -22.00 17.83
N LYS A 391 11.40 -23.13 17.19
CA LYS A 391 12.79 -23.61 17.00
C LYS A 391 13.55 -22.94 15.86
N ILE A 392 12.85 -22.30 14.92
CA ILE A 392 13.45 -21.67 13.72
C ILE A 392 12.99 -20.21 13.53
N ARG A 393 12.31 -19.63 14.52
CA ARG A 393 11.70 -18.29 14.47
C ARG A 393 12.69 -17.14 14.19
N HIS A 394 13.99 -17.37 14.33
CA HIS A 394 15.07 -16.41 14.05
C HIS A 394 15.73 -16.61 12.67
N TYR A 395 15.18 -17.52 11.87
CA TYR A 395 15.66 -17.92 10.55
C TYR A 395 14.57 -17.91 9.49
N VAL A 396 13.34 -18.31 9.85
CA VAL A 396 12.23 -18.45 8.92
C VAL A 396 10.95 -17.86 9.50
N LEU A 397 10.31 -17.00 8.72
CA LEU A 397 8.96 -16.48 8.94
C LEU A 397 8.06 -16.96 7.79
N PHE A 398 6.88 -17.47 8.12
CA PHE A 398 5.85 -17.77 7.14
C PHE A 398 4.82 -16.65 7.17
N TYR A 399 4.35 -16.24 6.00
CA TYR A 399 3.35 -15.20 5.88
C TYR A 399 2.43 -15.49 4.70
N GLY A 400 1.40 -14.67 4.55
CA GLY A 400 0.55 -14.67 3.37
C GLY A 400 -0.82 -14.14 3.68
N ASP A 401 -1.63 -14.09 2.65
CA ASP A 401 -3.03 -13.73 2.70
C ASP A 401 -3.86 -14.58 1.74
N ALA A 402 -5.14 -14.63 2.02
CA ALA A 402 -6.14 -15.27 1.18
C ALA A 402 -7.36 -14.37 1.12
N MET A 403 -7.98 -14.30 -0.05
CA MET A 403 -9.12 -13.44 -0.29
C MET A 403 -10.33 -14.29 -0.69
N ALA A 404 -11.52 -13.76 -0.49
CA ALA A 404 -12.75 -14.40 -0.91
C ALA A 404 -13.75 -13.38 -1.44
N SER A 405 -14.36 -13.77 -2.56
CA SER A 405 -15.58 -13.15 -3.08
C SER A 405 -16.76 -14.02 -2.64
N ASP A 406 -17.82 -13.42 -2.10
CA ASP A 406 -19.06 -14.08 -1.61
C ASP A 406 -18.96 -15.06 -0.42
N ASP A 407 -17.78 -15.56 -0.03
CA ASP A 407 -17.58 -16.21 1.28
C ASP A 407 -17.39 -15.18 2.41
N VAL A 408 -17.70 -15.59 3.64
CA VAL A 408 -17.24 -14.84 4.82
C VAL A 408 -15.72 -15.02 4.96
N PHE A 409 -15.23 -16.26 4.81
CA PHE A 409 -13.80 -16.54 4.85
C PHE A 409 -13.27 -17.40 3.69
N PRO A 410 -12.01 -17.18 3.24
CA PRO A 410 -11.41 -17.92 2.13
C PRO A 410 -11.36 -19.45 2.32
N PHE A 411 -11.26 -19.91 3.56
CA PHE A 411 -11.16 -21.34 3.90
C PHE A 411 -12.48 -22.10 3.82
N GLU A 412 -13.63 -21.42 3.66
CA GLU A 412 -14.93 -22.08 3.46
C GLU A 412 -14.95 -22.85 2.15
N ASN A 413 -14.34 -22.29 1.10
CA ASN A 413 -14.21 -22.91 -0.21
C ASN A 413 -12.79 -22.69 -0.79
N PRO A 414 -11.76 -23.40 -0.29
CA PRO A 414 -10.38 -23.11 -0.65
C PRO A 414 -10.08 -23.16 -2.16
N ALA A 415 -10.77 -24.04 -2.89
CA ALA A 415 -10.56 -24.23 -4.32
C ALA A 415 -11.08 -23.08 -5.20
N ARG A 416 -11.94 -22.20 -4.69
CA ARG A 416 -12.45 -21.05 -5.45
C ARG A 416 -11.76 -19.72 -5.12
N ASN A 417 -11.11 -19.67 -3.95
CA ASN A 417 -10.64 -18.44 -3.34
C ASN A 417 -9.16 -18.18 -3.67
N PRO A 418 -8.74 -16.92 -3.88
CA PRO A 418 -7.33 -16.58 -4.10
C PRO A 418 -6.43 -16.84 -2.89
N TRP A 419 -5.19 -17.24 -3.17
CA TRP A 419 -4.16 -17.55 -2.17
C TRP A 419 -2.82 -16.91 -2.50
N HIS A 420 -2.15 -16.38 -1.48
CA HIS A 420 -0.83 -15.74 -1.55
C HIS A 420 0.07 -16.17 -0.38
N PRO A 421 0.44 -17.46 -0.24
CA PRO A 421 1.42 -17.87 0.76
C PRO A 421 2.85 -17.44 0.42
N GLY A 422 3.62 -17.10 1.45
CA GLY A 422 5.02 -16.70 1.36
C GLY A 422 5.91 -17.27 2.48
N ILE A 423 7.21 -17.33 2.18
CA ILE A 423 8.28 -17.73 3.11
C ILE A 423 9.35 -16.64 3.08
N TYR A 424 9.78 -16.18 4.26
CA TYR A 424 10.93 -15.30 4.44
C TYR A 424 12.03 -16.03 5.20
N VAL A 425 13.18 -16.22 4.56
CA VAL A 425 14.41 -16.74 5.16
C VAL A 425 15.34 -15.56 5.44
N VAL A 426 15.48 -15.21 6.71
CA VAL A 426 16.09 -13.95 7.17
C VAL A 426 17.61 -13.93 7.00
N ARG A 427 18.24 -15.10 7.01
CA ARG A 427 19.70 -15.25 6.83
C ARG A 427 20.06 -16.61 6.25
N ILE A 428 20.93 -16.60 5.24
CA ILE A 428 21.45 -17.83 4.64
C ILE A 428 22.73 -18.28 5.38
N PRO A 429 22.87 -19.58 5.73
CA PRO A 429 24.09 -20.09 6.35
C PRO A 429 25.35 -19.75 5.55
N GLY A 430 26.35 -19.17 6.21
CA GLY A 430 27.60 -18.73 5.58
C GLY A 430 27.55 -17.34 4.93
N VAL A 431 26.35 -16.77 4.71
CA VAL A 431 26.16 -15.42 4.14
C VAL A 431 25.06 -14.69 4.93
N PRO A 432 25.33 -14.24 6.17
CA PRO A 432 24.28 -13.77 7.10
C PRO A 432 23.52 -12.51 6.63
N LYS A 433 24.17 -11.68 5.80
CA LYS A 433 23.61 -10.49 5.17
C LYS A 433 22.73 -10.77 3.96
N LEU A 434 22.61 -12.04 3.55
CA LEU A 434 21.74 -12.45 2.44
C LEU A 434 20.46 -13.03 3.00
N ASP A 435 19.34 -12.47 2.56
CA ASP A 435 18.01 -13.00 2.83
C ASP A 435 17.29 -13.43 1.56
N PHE A 436 16.19 -14.16 1.75
CA PHE A 436 15.43 -14.76 0.66
C PHE A 436 13.94 -14.74 0.94
N HIS A 437 13.15 -14.30 -0.03
CA HIS A 437 11.70 -14.38 -0.05
C HIS A 437 11.24 -15.27 -1.20
N LEU A 438 10.20 -16.07 -0.96
CA LEU A 438 9.50 -16.87 -1.96
C LEU A 438 8.01 -16.77 -1.72
N GLU A 439 7.24 -16.49 -2.76
CA GLU A 439 5.80 -16.43 -2.72
C GLU A 439 5.20 -17.20 -3.90
N GLY A 440 4.04 -17.81 -3.64
CA GLY A 440 3.16 -18.36 -4.66
C GLY A 440 1.84 -17.62 -4.62
N VAL A 441 1.35 -17.20 -5.78
CA VAL A 441 0.13 -16.41 -5.91
C VAL A 441 -0.80 -17.10 -6.90
N SER A 442 -2.07 -17.24 -6.55
CA SER A 442 -3.09 -17.76 -7.46
C SER A 442 -4.42 -17.07 -7.20
N THR A 443 -5.02 -16.53 -8.26
CA THR A 443 -6.40 -16.04 -8.28
C THR A 443 -7.32 -16.93 -9.11
N GLU A 444 -6.79 -18.03 -9.65
CA GLU A 444 -7.55 -19.07 -10.37
C GLU A 444 -8.54 -19.82 -9.47
N GLN A 445 -9.67 -20.23 -10.06
CA GLN A 445 -10.71 -21.04 -9.45
C GLN A 445 -10.51 -22.57 -9.68
N SER A 446 -9.30 -23.07 -9.39
CA SER A 446 -8.90 -24.45 -9.67
C SER A 446 -9.50 -25.47 -8.68
N GLY A 447 -10.74 -25.95 -8.93
CA GLY A 447 -11.21 -27.18 -8.27
C GLY A 447 -12.69 -27.55 -8.36
N LEU A 448 -13.47 -26.92 -9.23
CA LEU A 448 -14.84 -27.37 -9.50
C LEU A 448 -14.87 -28.27 -10.75
N ILE A 449 -15.58 -29.40 -10.67
CA ILE A 449 -15.77 -30.30 -11.82
C ILE A 449 -16.38 -29.47 -12.96
N PRO A 450 -15.82 -29.47 -14.18
CA PRO A 450 -16.25 -28.55 -15.26
C PRO A 450 -17.76 -28.52 -15.55
N SER A 451 -18.46 -29.65 -15.39
CA SER A 451 -19.92 -29.74 -15.55
C SER A 451 -20.72 -29.08 -14.42
N VAL A 452 -20.17 -29.05 -13.20
CA VAL A 452 -20.72 -28.33 -12.06
C VAL A 452 -20.32 -26.86 -12.15
N ALA A 453 -19.08 -26.59 -12.54
CA ALA A 453 -18.48 -25.28 -12.68
C ALA A 453 -19.29 -24.42 -13.69
N ALA A 454 -19.54 -24.93 -14.90
CA ALA A 454 -20.37 -24.24 -15.89
C ALA A 454 -21.84 -24.03 -15.48
N ALA A 455 -22.37 -24.85 -14.57
CA ALA A 455 -23.75 -24.75 -14.10
C ALA A 455 -23.96 -23.71 -12.98
N ILE A 456 -22.87 -23.27 -12.33
CA ILE A 456 -22.90 -22.29 -11.22
C ILE A 456 -22.03 -21.05 -11.49
N GLY A 457 -21.56 -20.84 -12.73
CA GLY A 457 -20.71 -19.70 -13.10
C GLY A 457 -19.27 -19.81 -12.56
N SER A 458 -18.77 -21.02 -12.36
CA SER A 458 -17.44 -21.28 -11.82
C SER A 458 -16.52 -21.93 -12.86
N GLY A 459 -15.25 -21.57 -12.83
CA GLY A 459 -14.22 -21.90 -13.81
C GLY A 459 -13.29 -20.70 -13.97
N ASN A 460 -12.13 -20.88 -14.60
CA ASN A 460 -11.16 -19.80 -14.74
C ASN A 460 -11.55 -18.82 -15.87
N PHE A 461 -12.81 -18.34 -15.86
CA PHE A 461 -13.40 -17.45 -16.87
C PHE A 461 -13.36 -15.96 -16.45
N GLY A 462 -12.87 -15.67 -15.24
CA GLY A 462 -12.74 -14.33 -14.71
C GLY A 462 -14.03 -13.75 -14.14
N GLU A 463 -15.09 -14.53 -13.96
CA GLU A 463 -16.42 -14.06 -13.55
C GLU A 463 -16.64 -14.13 -12.03
N PHE A 464 -15.57 -14.15 -11.24
CA PHE A 464 -15.66 -14.32 -9.78
C PHE A 464 -14.65 -13.45 -9.02
N ASN A 465 -13.38 -13.85 -8.98
CA ASN A 465 -12.36 -13.13 -8.22
C ASN A 465 -12.06 -11.76 -8.87
N TYR A 466 -12.13 -10.68 -8.07
CA TYR A 466 -12.05 -9.27 -8.52
C TYR A 466 -13.15 -8.79 -9.48
N TRP A 467 -14.16 -9.61 -9.76
CA TRP A 467 -15.21 -9.31 -10.74
C TRP A 467 -16.54 -9.00 -10.08
N ASN A 468 -17.34 -8.14 -10.73
CA ASN A 468 -18.70 -7.90 -10.30
C ASN A 468 -19.64 -7.54 -11.46
N GLN A 469 -20.85 -8.09 -11.44
CA GLN A 469 -21.87 -7.77 -12.44
C GLN A 469 -22.37 -6.32 -12.39
N ASN A 470 -22.44 -5.71 -11.20
CA ASN A 470 -22.93 -4.33 -11.02
C ASN A 470 -21.82 -3.28 -11.20
N TYR A 471 -20.56 -3.69 -11.13
CA TYR A 471 -19.38 -2.85 -11.38
C TYR A 471 -18.55 -3.53 -12.47
N PRO A 472 -18.86 -3.31 -13.75
CA PRO A 472 -18.28 -4.07 -14.87
C PRO A 472 -16.75 -4.04 -14.95
N ASP A 473 -16.13 -2.91 -14.60
CA ASP A 473 -14.68 -2.72 -14.51
C ASP A 473 -14.07 -3.18 -13.16
N GLY A 474 -14.90 -3.86 -12.36
CA GLY A 474 -14.54 -4.64 -11.19
C GLY A 474 -13.80 -3.88 -10.10
N TYR A 475 -12.86 -4.59 -9.48
CA TYR A 475 -12.16 -4.18 -8.27
C TYR A 475 -10.97 -3.25 -8.57
N THR A 476 -11.24 -2.12 -9.23
CA THR A 476 -10.24 -1.17 -9.72
C THR A 476 -10.39 0.23 -9.12
N ASN A 477 -9.33 1.05 -9.21
CA ASN A 477 -9.33 2.47 -8.92
C ASN A 477 -8.40 3.18 -9.92
N GLU A 478 -8.92 4.18 -10.65
CA GLU A 478 -8.17 4.86 -11.72
C GLU A 478 -7.58 3.86 -12.74
N GLY A 479 -8.36 2.82 -13.09
CA GLY A 479 -7.99 1.76 -14.04
C GLY A 479 -7.00 0.72 -13.53
N ASN A 480 -6.47 0.87 -12.32
CA ASN A 480 -5.56 -0.09 -11.71
C ASN A 480 -6.30 -1.02 -10.74
N LEU A 481 -5.93 -2.30 -10.70
CA LEU A 481 -6.48 -3.28 -9.79
C LEU A 481 -6.09 -2.95 -8.35
N ILE A 482 -7.08 -2.90 -7.45
CA ILE A 482 -6.92 -2.57 -6.01
C ILE A 482 -6.12 -3.65 -5.27
N GLY A 483 -6.30 -4.92 -5.65
CA GLY A 483 -5.65 -6.07 -5.02
C GLY A 483 -4.27 -6.39 -5.60
N ASN A 484 -4.02 -7.69 -5.78
CA ASN A 484 -2.72 -8.23 -6.22
C ASN A 484 -2.62 -8.23 -7.76
N THR A 485 -1.51 -7.73 -8.30
CA THR A 485 -1.31 -7.53 -9.75
C THR A 485 -1.12 -8.81 -10.57
N VAL A 486 -1.15 -9.98 -9.92
CA VAL A 486 -1.33 -11.24 -10.67
C VAL A 486 -2.61 -11.22 -11.50
N GLY A 487 -3.60 -10.39 -11.13
CA GLY A 487 -4.79 -10.12 -11.92
C GLY A 487 -5.89 -11.16 -11.76
N ARG A 488 -6.90 -11.09 -12.62
CA ARG A 488 -7.97 -12.10 -12.72
C ARG A 488 -7.43 -13.38 -13.35
N GLU A 489 -7.76 -14.53 -12.75
CA GLU A 489 -7.40 -15.87 -13.24
C GLU A 489 -5.90 -16.04 -13.52
N GLY A 490 -5.10 -15.40 -12.68
CA GLY A 490 -3.65 -15.34 -12.78
C GLY A 490 -2.95 -16.23 -11.76
N ARG A 491 -1.73 -16.63 -12.10
CA ARG A 491 -0.81 -17.31 -11.19
C ARG A 491 0.58 -16.70 -11.26
N SER A 492 1.25 -16.68 -10.13
CA SER A 492 2.65 -16.27 -10.04
C SER A 492 3.44 -17.16 -9.09
N ILE A 493 4.71 -17.38 -9.43
CA ILE A 493 5.74 -17.75 -8.45
C ILE A 493 6.77 -16.64 -8.51
N GLN A 494 7.05 -16.04 -7.37
CA GLN A 494 7.98 -14.91 -7.27
C GLN A 494 8.97 -15.11 -6.13
N SER A 495 10.21 -14.70 -6.37
CA SER A 495 11.26 -14.81 -5.36
C SER A 495 12.26 -13.68 -5.46
N TRP A 496 12.85 -13.36 -4.31
CA TRP A 496 13.82 -12.29 -4.17
C TRP A 496 14.97 -12.71 -3.27
N PHE A 497 16.17 -12.31 -3.65
CA PHE A 497 17.36 -12.39 -2.82
C PHE A 497 17.84 -10.98 -2.50
N THR A 498 17.86 -10.59 -1.22
CA THR A 498 18.36 -9.27 -0.81
C THR A 498 19.69 -9.41 -0.09
N TYR A 499 20.71 -8.74 -0.61
CA TYR A 499 22.00 -8.60 0.06
C TYR A 499 22.10 -7.24 0.74
N TRP A 500 22.25 -7.25 2.05
CA TRP A 500 22.36 -6.07 2.91
C TRP A 500 23.81 -5.59 2.99
N ILE A 501 24.18 -4.61 2.15
CA ILE A 501 25.51 -4.00 2.19
C ILE A 501 25.67 -3.24 3.51
N SER A 502 24.67 -2.42 3.83
CA SER A 502 24.52 -1.67 5.08
C SER A 502 23.04 -1.67 5.51
N PRO A 503 22.69 -1.14 6.69
CA PRO A 503 21.30 -0.98 7.11
C PRO A 503 20.38 -0.22 6.15
N ARG A 504 20.92 0.62 5.24
CA ARG A 504 20.13 1.35 4.23
C ARG A 504 20.49 0.99 2.78
N ASP A 505 21.64 0.35 2.56
CA ASP A 505 22.11 0.05 1.22
C ASP A 505 21.90 -1.44 0.94
N ILE A 506 21.07 -1.72 -0.06
CA ILE A 506 20.72 -3.08 -0.47
C ILE A 506 20.95 -3.29 -1.96
N VAL A 507 21.15 -4.56 -2.31
CA VAL A 507 21.02 -5.06 -3.67
C VAL A 507 20.05 -6.22 -3.64
N ARG A 508 18.98 -6.15 -4.43
CA ARG A 508 17.95 -7.20 -4.53
C ARG A 508 17.88 -7.75 -5.93
N LEU A 509 17.93 -9.07 -6.06
CA LEU A 509 17.66 -9.80 -7.29
C LEU A 509 16.26 -10.40 -7.21
N GLY A 510 15.42 -10.11 -8.19
CA GLY A 510 14.05 -10.63 -8.27
C GLY A 510 13.84 -11.54 -9.48
N TYR A 511 12.97 -12.52 -9.32
CA TYR A 511 12.45 -13.35 -10.40
C TYR A 511 10.95 -13.59 -10.19
N SER A 512 10.17 -13.47 -11.25
CA SER A 512 8.78 -13.93 -11.24
C SER A 512 8.46 -14.72 -12.51
N HIS A 513 7.55 -15.68 -12.38
CA HIS A 513 6.92 -16.37 -13.50
C HIS A 513 5.41 -16.22 -13.37
N ASN A 514 4.81 -15.52 -14.33
CA ASN A 514 3.41 -15.17 -14.30
C ASN A 514 2.66 -15.88 -15.45
N THR A 515 1.43 -16.30 -15.19
CA THR A 515 0.52 -16.85 -16.19
C THR A 515 -0.89 -16.33 -16.01
N VAL A 516 -1.64 -16.21 -17.11
CA VAL A 516 -3.08 -15.96 -17.14
C VAL A 516 -3.77 -17.13 -17.83
N SER A 517 -4.85 -17.62 -17.23
CA SER A 517 -5.64 -18.75 -17.74
C SER A 517 -6.09 -18.53 -19.19
N ALA A 518 -6.02 -19.59 -20.00
CA ALA A 518 -6.52 -19.59 -21.37
C ALA A 518 -8.06 -19.68 -21.45
N ASP A 519 -8.70 -20.08 -20.35
CA ASP A 519 -10.17 -20.06 -20.22
C ASP A 519 -10.68 -18.63 -19.99
N PHE A 520 -9.84 -17.76 -19.42
CA PHE A 520 -10.13 -16.33 -19.24
C PHE A 520 -9.77 -15.58 -20.52
N VAL A 521 -8.48 -15.44 -20.81
CA VAL A 521 -8.02 -14.71 -22.00
C VAL A 521 -7.72 -15.69 -23.13
N PRO A 522 -8.27 -15.53 -24.35
CA PRO A 522 -8.02 -16.44 -25.46
C PRO A 522 -6.53 -16.69 -25.74
N GLY A 523 -6.09 -17.95 -25.59
CA GLY A 523 -4.70 -18.36 -25.76
C GLY A 523 -3.80 -18.17 -24.52
N GLY A 524 -4.34 -17.55 -23.47
CA GLY A 524 -3.71 -17.26 -22.19
C GLY A 524 -2.55 -16.27 -22.28
N GLY A 525 -1.98 -15.96 -21.12
CA GLY A 525 -0.77 -15.14 -20.97
C GLY A 525 0.32 -15.90 -20.24
N ALA A 526 1.58 -15.66 -20.60
CA ALA A 526 2.74 -16.14 -19.85
C ALA A 526 3.93 -15.21 -20.05
N TRP A 527 4.54 -14.77 -18.94
CA TRP A 527 5.75 -13.95 -18.94
C TRP A 527 6.63 -14.22 -17.74
N GLN A 528 7.90 -13.81 -17.86
CA GLN A 528 8.88 -13.91 -16.78
C GLN A 528 9.51 -12.54 -16.57
N ASN A 529 9.67 -12.14 -15.32
CA ASN A 529 10.38 -10.93 -14.96
C ASN A 529 11.67 -11.30 -14.23
N TYR A 530 12.73 -10.59 -14.56
CA TYR A 530 14.02 -10.63 -13.88
C TYR A 530 14.35 -9.20 -13.49
N SER A 531 14.55 -8.95 -12.20
CA SER A 531 14.83 -7.60 -11.71
C SER A 531 16.13 -7.51 -10.91
N LEU A 532 16.77 -6.35 -10.99
CA LEU A 532 17.89 -5.96 -10.16
C LEU A 532 17.57 -4.58 -9.57
N GLN A 533 17.36 -4.55 -8.26
CA GLN A 533 17.12 -3.33 -7.49
C GLN A 533 18.35 -2.99 -6.67
N SER A 534 18.66 -1.70 -6.56
CA SER A 534 19.66 -1.19 -5.63
C SER A 534 19.21 0.13 -5.03
N GLU A 535 19.38 0.26 -3.72
CA GLU A 535 19.19 1.52 -3.02
C GLU A 535 20.50 1.91 -2.34
N THR A 536 20.87 3.19 -2.42
CA THR A 536 22.07 3.73 -1.77
C THR A 536 21.77 5.08 -1.16
N TYR A 537 22.10 5.24 0.12
CA TYR A 537 21.85 6.44 0.89
C TYR A 537 23.16 7.06 1.38
N LEU A 538 23.42 8.28 0.95
CA LEU A 538 24.62 9.02 1.33
C LEU A 538 24.42 9.76 2.66
N ARG A 539 25.53 9.98 3.37
CA ARG A 539 25.50 10.64 4.69
C ARG A 539 24.98 12.07 4.66
N ASN A 540 25.04 12.74 3.51
CA ASN A 540 24.55 14.11 3.34
C ASN A 540 23.03 14.19 3.12
N GLY A 541 22.32 13.07 3.04
CA GLY A 541 20.87 13.02 2.80
C GLY A 541 20.49 12.70 1.36
N LEU A 542 21.44 12.75 0.41
CA LEU A 542 21.19 12.28 -0.95
C LEU A 542 21.00 10.78 -1.00
N TYR A 543 20.13 10.31 -1.89
CA TYR A 543 19.97 8.89 -2.16
C TYR A 543 19.79 8.64 -3.65
N ILE A 544 20.09 7.41 -4.05
CA ILE A 544 19.89 6.90 -5.40
C ILE A 544 19.19 5.56 -5.29
N LYS A 545 18.08 5.39 -6.01
CA LYS A 545 17.42 4.10 -6.21
C LYS A 545 17.46 3.74 -7.68
N ALA A 546 17.78 2.49 -7.99
CA ALA A 546 17.77 1.97 -9.35
C ALA A 546 17.01 0.64 -9.38
N ASP A 547 16.12 0.48 -10.36
CA ASP A 547 15.47 -0.79 -10.70
C ASP A 547 15.69 -1.07 -12.18
N LEU A 548 16.24 -2.24 -12.49
CA LEU A 548 16.35 -2.75 -13.85
C LEU A 548 15.49 -4.01 -13.96
N GLN A 549 14.51 -4.00 -14.86
CA GLN A 549 13.63 -5.12 -15.11
C GLN A 549 13.75 -5.58 -16.56
N PHE A 550 14.03 -6.87 -16.74
CA PHE A 550 13.90 -7.57 -18.02
C PHE A 550 12.68 -8.47 -17.98
N GLU A 551 11.74 -8.21 -18.88
CA GLU A 551 10.49 -8.94 -19.03
C GLU A 551 10.52 -9.73 -20.34
N ASN A 552 10.30 -11.04 -20.23
CA ASN A 552 10.19 -11.95 -21.36
C ASN A 552 8.76 -12.47 -21.45
N ILE A 553 7.98 -11.88 -22.35
CA ILE A 553 6.60 -12.27 -22.63
C ILE A 553 6.67 -13.46 -23.59
N SER A 554 6.63 -14.66 -23.04
CA SER A 554 6.84 -15.89 -23.81
C SER A 554 5.64 -16.23 -24.69
N ARG A 555 4.43 -15.91 -24.26
CA ARG A 555 3.20 -16.11 -25.03
C ARG A 555 2.10 -15.17 -24.54
N TYR A 556 1.53 -14.36 -25.43
CA TYR A 556 0.32 -13.58 -25.14
C TYR A 556 -0.44 -13.24 -26.44
N PRO A 557 -1.17 -14.19 -27.05
CA PRO A 557 -1.56 -14.09 -28.47
C PRO A 557 -2.54 -12.97 -28.79
N ILE A 558 -3.36 -12.56 -27.82
CA ILE A 558 -4.29 -11.44 -28.01
C ILE A 558 -3.57 -10.09 -28.07
N LEU A 559 -2.40 -9.97 -27.44
CA LEU A 559 -1.60 -8.75 -27.40
C LEU A 559 -0.49 -8.74 -28.46
N PHE A 560 0.13 -9.90 -28.70
CA PHE A 560 1.36 -10.02 -29.49
C PHE A 560 1.29 -11.21 -30.46
N LYS A 561 1.87 -11.02 -31.66
CA LYS A 561 1.93 -12.08 -32.70
C LYS A 561 2.92 -13.20 -32.38
N GLY A 562 3.81 -12.98 -31.42
CA GLY A 562 4.86 -13.91 -30.99
C GLY A 562 5.44 -13.49 -29.65
N PRO A 563 6.52 -14.14 -29.20
CA PRO A 563 7.22 -13.76 -27.98
C PRO A 563 7.80 -12.34 -28.08
N GLU A 564 7.62 -11.55 -27.03
CA GLU A 564 8.11 -10.18 -26.95
C GLU A 564 9.06 -10.03 -25.76
N ARG A 565 9.94 -9.03 -25.83
CA ARG A 565 10.88 -8.69 -24.76
C ARG A 565 10.79 -7.22 -24.45
N ASN A 566 10.84 -6.92 -23.17
CA ASN A 566 10.84 -5.58 -22.66
C ASN A 566 11.97 -5.39 -21.65
N PHE A 567 12.57 -4.21 -21.69
CA PHE A 567 13.54 -3.77 -20.69
C PHE A 567 13.06 -2.43 -20.15
N ALA A 568 12.83 -2.38 -18.84
CA ALA A 568 12.48 -1.19 -18.09
C ALA A 568 13.63 -0.83 -17.14
N ALA A 569 13.94 0.45 -17.06
CA ALA A 569 14.92 1.00 -16.14
C ALA A 569 14.31 2.19 -15.40
N VAL A 570 14.30 2.11 -14.07
CA VAL A 570 13.89 3.16 -13.16
C VAL A 570 15.15 3.70 -12.48
N LEU A 571 15.35 5.00 -12.53
CA LEU A 571 16.39 5.69 -11.76
C LEU A 571 15.75 6.84 -11.00
N GLU A 572 15.81 6.78 -9.68
CA GLU A 572 15.39 7.86 -8.79
C GLU A 572 16.60 8.45 -8.09
N ILE A 573 16.67 9.77 -8.08
CA ILE A 573 17.64 10.53 -7.29
C ILE A 573 16.83 11.47 -6.41
N GLY A 574 17.12 11.46 -5.12
CA GLY A 574 16.43 12.32 -4.19
C GLY A 574 17.27 12.73 -3.00
N PHE A 575 16.63 13.47 -2.12
CA PHE A 575 17.23 14.07 -0.93
C PHE A 575 16.26 14.00 0.24
N TYR A 576 16.73 13.41 1.34
CA TYR A 576 16.10 13.49 2.66
C TYR A 576 16.82 14.55 3.50
N PRO A 577 16.16 15.68 3.84
CA PRO A 577 16.73 16.67 4.73
C PRO A 577 16.96 16.04 6.10
N LYS A 578 18.20 15.98 6.55
CA LYS A 578 18.48 15.59 7.94
C LYS A 578 18.06 16.72 8.85
N GLU A 579 17.24 16.44 9.86
CA GLU A 579 17.08 17.34 10.99
C GLU A 579 18.46 17.50 11.65
N GLN A 580 19.11 18.64 11.43
CA GLN A 580 20.18 19.05 12.31
C GLN A 580 19.52 19.39 13.64
N SER A 581 19.75 18.56 14.65
CA SER A 581 19.55 18.94 16.05
C SER A 581 20.21 20.31 16.25
N ARG A 582 19.39 21.37 16.29
CA ARG A 582 19.83 22.66 16.81
C ARG A 582 19.93 22.46 18.32
N THR A 583 21.06 21.94 18.77
CA THR A 583 21.53 22.17 20.14
C THR A 583 21.69 23.68 20.29
N LYS A 584 20.64 24.35 20.77
CA LYS A 584 20.80 25.67 21.38
C LYS A 584 21.55 25.44 22.68
N ASN A 585 22.85 25.73 22.66
CA ASN A 585 23.61 26.01 23.88
C ASN A 585 23.01 27.21 24.62
#